data_AF-A0A0J1CWY9-F1
#
_entry.id   AF-A0A0J1CWY9-F1
#
_cell.length_a   1.000
_cell.length_b   1.000
_cell.length_c   1.000
_cell.angle_alpha   90.00
_cell.angle_beta   90.00
_cell.angle_gamma   90.00
#
_symmetry.space_group_name_H-M   'P 1'
#
loop_
_entity.id
_entity.type
_entity.pdbx_description
1 polymer ?
#
loop_
_entity_poly.entity_id
_entity_poly.type
_entity_poly.pdbx_seq_one_letter_code
_entity_poly.pdbx_strand_id
1 'polypeptide(L)' 'MTMTESNLLSRLADPSLLRTLAYVDGAWCGADDARTFAVDDPATGEKIADVPLMTGVETR' A
#
# COMPACT_ATOMS: atom_id res chain seq x y z
N MET A 1 27.92 -2.26 -7.48
CA MET A 1 26.72 -2.85 -8.12
C MET A 1 25.52 -2.22 -7.45
N THR A 2 25.10 -1.06 -7.98
CA THR A 2 24.00 -0.29 -7.41
C THR A 2 22.70 -0.99 -7.78
N MET A 3 22.03 -1.61 -6.80
CA MET A 3 20.64 -2.03 -6.94
C MET A 3 19.85 -0.77 -7.29
N THR A 4 19.35 -0.71 -8.52
CA THR A 4 18.44 0.32 -8.98
C THR A 4 17.19 0.23 -8.12
N GLU A 5 17.09 1.12 -7.14
CA GLU A 5 15.89 1.31 -6.34
C GLU A 5 14.77 1.76 -7.28
N SER A 6 13.92 0.82 -7.70
CA SER A 6 12.79 1.12 -8.58
C SER A 6 11.75 1.89 -7.79
N ASN A 7 11.91 3.22 -7.71
CA ASN A 7 10.97 4.08 -7.03
C ASN A 7 9.65 4.14 -7.82
N LEU A 8 8.71 3.23 -7.55
CA LEU A 8 7.43 3.13 -8.27
C LEU A 8 6.63 4.45 -8.21
N LEU A 9 6.77 5.18 -7.10
CA LEU A 9 6.21 6.52 -6.90
C LEU A 9 6.63 7.52 -7.99
N SER A 10 7.90 7.53 -8.37
CA SER A 10 8.44 8.42 -9.42
C SER A 10 7.96 8.08 -10.84
N ARG A 11 7.38 6.89 -11.04
CA ARG A 11 6.84 6.44 -12.34
C ARG A 11 5.38 6.81 -12.52
N LEU A 12 4.68 7.21 -11.46
CA LEU A 12 3.29 7.65 -11.54
C LEU A 12 3.22 9.09 -12.07
N ALA A 13 2.34 9.32 -13.05
CA ALA A 13 2.04 10.68 -13.50
C ALA A 13 1.40 11.52 -12.37
N ASP A 14 0.66 10.86 -11.48
CA ASP A 14 0.14 11.44 -10.24
C ASP A 14 0.53 10.51 -9.06
N PRO A 15 1.54 10.88 -8.26
CA PRO A 15 1.97 10.10 -7.10
C PRO A 15 0.89 9.93 -6.03
N SER A 16 -0.12 10.80 -6.00
CA SER A 16 -1.21 10.72 -5.03
C SER A 16 -2.14 9.53 -5.27
N LEU A 17 -2.08 8.91 -6.45
CA LEU A 17 -2.82 7.68 -6.73
C LEU A 17 -2.32 6.48 -5.92
N LEU A 18 -1.07 6.50 -5.46
CA LEU A 18 -0.59 5.50 -4.51
C LEU A 18 -1.14 5.81 -3.12
N ARG A 19 -2.09 5.01 -2.65
CA ARG A 19 -2.69 5.11 -1.32
C ARG A 19 -2.34 3.88 -0.49
N THR A 20 -2.00 4.11 0.77
CA THR A 20 -1.60 3.09 1.76
C THR A 20 -2.64 2.92 2.87
N LEU A 21 -3.88 3.36 2.61
CA LEU A 21 -5.04 3.26 3.49
C LEU A 21 -6.16 2.55 2.72
N ALA A 22 -7.10 1.94 3.41
CA ALA A 22 -8.31 1.42 2.79
C ALA A 22 -9.35 2.53 2.67
N TYR A 23 -10.26 2.41 1.69
CA TYR A 23 -11.38 3.33 1.53
C TYR A 23 -12.67 2.65 1.96
N VAL A 24 -13.22 3.04 3.11
CA VAL A 24 -14.41 2.45 3.72
C VAL A 24 -15.37 3.57 4.10
N ASP A 25 -16.64 3.44 3.68
CA ASP A 25 -17.72 4.41 3.96
C ASP A 25 -17.36 5.89 3.65
N GLY A 26 -16.68 6.11 2.52
CA GLY A 26 -16.32 7.46 2.09
C GLY A 26 -15.05 8.03 2.75
N ALA A 27 -14.43 7.30 3.67
CA ALA A 27 -13.24 7.70 4.42
C ALA A 27 -12.03 6.82 4.12
N TRP A 28 -10.84 7.40 4.22
CA TRP A 28 -9.59 6.65 4.21
C TRP A 28 -9.22 6.26 5.64
N CYS A 29 -9.10 4.96 5.91
CA CYS A 29 -8.80 4.42 7.23
C CYS A 29 -7.71 3.35 7.20
N GLY A 30 -7.03 3.20 8.34
CA GLY A 30 -6.16 2.05 8.61
C GLY A 30 -6.97 0.89 9.18
N ALA A 31 -6.30 -0.24 9.42
CA ALA A 31 -6.87 -1.35 10.15
C ALA A 31 -7.06 -0.95 11.63
N ASP A 32 -8.13 -1.44 12.25
CA ASP A 32 -8.46 -1.10 13.64
C ASP A 32 -7.36 -1.54 14.62
N ASP A 33 -6.64 -2.61 14.30
CA ASP A 33 -5.51 -3.13 15.07
C ASP A 33 -4.15 -2.60 14.59
N ALA A 34 -4.16 -1.59 13.71
CA ALA A 34 -3.00 -0.98 13.07
C ALA A 34 -2.09 -1.94 12.30
N ARG A 35 -2.53 -3.18 12.01
CA ARG A 35 -1.74 -4.12 11.22
C ARG A 35 -1.73 -3.72 9.75
N THR A 36 -0.59 -3.96 9.13
CA THR A 36 -0.37 -3.79 7.70
C THR A 36 0.26 -5.05 7.12
N PHE A 37 0.18 -5.20 5.81
CA PHE A 37 0.97 -6.18 5.08
C PHE A 37 1.69 -5.50 3.91
N ALA A 38 2.88 -6.02 3.58
CA ALA A 38 3.67 -5.54 2.47
C ALA A 38 3.09 -6.04 1.14
N VAL A 39 3.00 -5.14 0.17
CA VAL A 39 2.73 -5.44 -1.24
C VAL A 39 4.06 -5.35 -1.98
N ASP A 40 4.48 -6.46 -2.56
CA ASP A 40 5.74 -6.58 -3.29
C ASP A 40 5.50 -6.73 -4.80
N ASP A 41 6.42 -6.22 -5.61
CA ASP A 41 6.42 -6.42 -7.07
C ASP A 41 6.74 -7.91 -7.36
N PRO A 42 5.84 -8.67 -8.00
CA PRO A 42 6.07 -10.09 -8.26
C PRO A 42 7.22 -10.36 -9.27
N ALA A 43 7.66 -9.37 -10.03
CA ALA A 43 8.74 -9.51 -11.00
C ALA A 43 10.13 -9.30 -10.38
N THR A 44 10.25 -8.44 -9.35
CA THR A 44 11.53 -8.08 -8.74
C THR A 44 11.66 -8.48 -7.28
N GLY A 45 10.53 -8.70 -6.59
CA GLY A 45 10.46 -8.91 -5.15
C GLY A 45 10.66 -7.62 -4.34
N GLU A 46 10.68 -6.45 -4.98
CA GLU A 46 10.83 -5.16 -4.30
C GLU A 46 9.52 -4.75 -3.63
N LYS A 47 9.60 -4.24 -2.40
CA LYS A 47 8.43 -3.73 -1.68
C LYS A 47 7.92 -2.45 -2.33
N ILE A 48 6.64 -2.46 -2.71
CA ILE A 48 5.93 -1.31 -3.29
C ILE A 48 5.35 -0.42 -2.17
N ALA A 49 4.59 -1.01 -1.25
CA ALA A 49 3.92 -0.28 -0.17
C ALA A 49 3.46 -1.21 0.95
N ASP A 50 3.22 -0.65 2.14
CA ASP A 50 2.51 -1.32 3.22
C ASP A 50 1.04 -0.86 3.20
N VAL A 51 0.09 -1.80 3.16
CA VAL A 51 -1.35 -1.50 3.14
C VAL A 51 -2.04 -2.12 4.36
N PRO A 52 -3.18 -1.57 4.82
CA PRO A 52 -3.82 -2.06 6.04
C PRO A 52 -4.31 -3.50 5.88
N LEU A 53 -4.09 -4.32 6.91
CA LEU A 53 -4.61 -5.67 6.98
C LEU A 53 -6.04 -5.62 7.52
N MET A 54 -6.97 -5.17 6.67
CA MET A 54 -8.38 -5.08 7.03
C MET A 54 -8.95 -6.48 7.32
N THR A 55 -9.61 -6.63 8.45
CA THR A 55 -10.31 -7.86 8.83
C THR A 55 -11.83 -7.73 8.62
N GLY A 56 -12.59 -8.80 8.88
CA GLY A 56 -14.05 -8.77 8.79
C GLY A 56 -14.73 -7.84 9.80
N VAL A 57 -13.99 -7.36 10.82
CA VAL A 57 -14.50 -6.41 11.82
C VAL A 57 -14.76 -5.03 11.20
N GLU A 58 -13.95 -4.62 10.24
CA GLU A 58 -14.00 -3.27 9.63
C GLU A 58 -15.11 -3.08 8.58
N THR A 59 -15.94 -4.09 8.28
CA THR A 59 -16.96 -4.06 7.20
C THR A 59 -18.41 -3.96 7.69
N ARG A 60 -18.64 -3.57 8.94
CA ARG A 60 -19.96 -3.58 9.59
C ARG A 60 -20.63 -2.22 9.69
#